data_AF-A0A2W6CHE3-F1
#
_entry.id   AF-A0A2W6CHE3-F1
#
_cell.length_a   1.000
_cell.length_b   1.000
_cell.length_c   1.000
_cell.angle_alpha   90.00
_cell.angle_beta   90.00
_cell.angle_gamma   90.00
#
_symmetry.space_group_name_H-M   'P 1'
#
loop_
_entity.id
_entity.type
_entity.pdbx_description
1 polymer ?
#
loop_
_entity_poly.entity_id
_entity_poly.type
_entity_poly.pdbx_seq_one_letter_code
_entity_poly.pdbx_strand_id
1 'polypeptide(L)' 'MWQALAALPPRQRAVLVLRYYEALPDAQIASLIGAKDATVRSLAARAFETLRNSELLVSPATKESTG' A
#
# COMPACT_ATOMS: atom_id res chain seq x y z
N MET A 1 11.14 -3.63 -3.33
CA MET A 1 10.17 -3.40 -2.23
C MET A 1 10.04 -1.91 -1.89
N TRP A 2 11.10 -1.23 -1.44
CA TRP A 2 11.01 0.19 -1.06
C TRP A 2 10.58 1.13 -2.17
N GLN A 3 10.94 0.87 -3.43
CA GLN A 3 10.47 1.63 -4.58
C GLN A 3 8.94 1.57 -4.76
N ALA A 4 8.33 0.40 -4.53
CA ALA A 4 6.88 0.24 -4.62
C ALA A 4 6.17 1.00 -3.48
N LEU A 5 6.70 0.94 -2.26
CA LEU A 5 6.19 1.75 -1.15
C LEU A 5 6.39 3.26 -1.38
N ALA A 6 7.47 3.67 -2.06
CA ALA A 6 7.71 5.06 -2.41
C ALA A 6 6.69 5.62 -3.41
N ALA A 7 6.07 4.78 -4.23
CA ALA A 7 5.00 5.15 -5.15
C ALA A 7 3.64 5.39 -4.46
N LEU A 8 3.51 5.07 -3.16
CA LEU A 8 2.27 5.27 -2.41
C LEU A 8 2.13 6.71 -1.89
N PRO A 9 0.88 7.24 -1.84
CA PRO A 9 0.57 8.41 -1.06
C PRO A 9 1.07 8.28 0.40
N PRO A 10 1.57 9.36 1.04
CA PRO A 10 2.25 9.28 2.33
C PRO A 10 1.48 8.55 3.42
N ARG A 11 0.15 8.76 3.50
CA ARG A 11 -0.70 8.11 4.52
C ARG A 11 -0.89 6.61 4.26
N GLN A 12 -0.97 6.19 2.99
CA GLN A 12 -1.06 4.78 2.62
C GLN A 12 0.26 4.06 2.94
N ARG A 13 1.39 4.70 2.59
CA ARG A 13 2.73 4.20 2.94
C ARG A 13 2.90 4.03 4.45
N ALA A 14 2.55 5.05 5.23
CA ALA A 14 2.68 5.02 6.69
C ALA A 14 1.92 3.83 7.30
N VAL A 15 0.68 3.59 6.85
CA VAL A 15 -0.12 2.44 7.33
C VAL A 15 0.55 1.10 7.02
N LEU A 16 1.10 0.91 5.83
CA LEU A 16 1.77 -0.35 5.49
C LEU A 16 3.07 -0.54 6.28
N VAL A 17 3.86 0.51 6.47
CA VAL A 17 5.10 0.44 7.27
C VAL A 17 4.77 0.06 8.71
N LEU A 18 3.88 0.80 9.36
CA LEU A 18 3.53 0.55 10.75
C LEU A 18 2.87 -0.83 10.96
N ARG A 19 2.06 -1.29 10.01
CA ARG A 19 1.37 -2.58 10.12
C ARG A 19 2.26 -3.79 9.88
N TYR A 20 3.11 -3.75 8.85
CA TYR A 20 3.84 -4.93 8.39
C TYR A 20 5.30 -4.95 8.83
N TYR A 21 5.93 -3.79 9.04
CA TYR A 21 7.31 -3.72 9.49
C TYR A 21 7.43 -3.51 10.99
N GLU A 22 6.54 -2.70 11.57
CA GLU A 22 6.49 -2.46 13.04
C GLU A 22 5.49 -3.37 13.77
N ALA A 23 4.76 -4.22 13.03
CA ALA A 23 3.75 -5.15 13.56
C ALA A 23 2.69 -4.50 14.49
N LEU A 24 2.39 -3.21 14.28
CA LEU A 24 1.43 -2.49 15.12
C LEU A 24 -0.02 -2.86 14.77
N PRO A 25 -0.91 -2.96 15.77
CA PRO A 25 -2.33 -3.15 15.54
C PRO A 25 -3.00 -1.86 15.03
N ASP A 26 -4.14 -2.01 14.33
CA ASP A 26 -4.88 -0.90 13.69
C ASP A 26 -5.15 0.27 14.66
N ALA A 27 -5.49 0.00 15.92
CA ALA A 27 -5.76 1.02 16.93
C ALA A 27 -4.52 1.89 17.26
N GLN A 28 -3.34 1.28 17.39
CA GLN A 28 -2.10 2.03 17.65
C GLN A 28 -1.71 2.86 16.42
N ILE A 29 -1.86 2.29 15.22
CA ILE A 29 -1.63 3.02 13.97
C ILE A 29 -2.58 4.22 13.87
N ALA A 30 -3.85 4.03 14.21
CA ALA A 30 -4.87 5.07 14.18
C ALA A 30 -4.51 6.25 15.10
N SER A 31 -4.03 5.96 16.32
CA SER A 31 -3.51 6.99 17.24
C SER A 31 -2.29 7.72 16.67
N LEU A 32 -1.33 7.00 16.08
CA LEU A 32 -0.10 7.58 15.53
C LEU A 32 -0.36 8.51 14.34
N ILE A 33 -1.35 8.20 13.49
CA ILE A 33 -1.63 8.96 12.26
C ILE A 33 -2.82 9.92 12.37
N GLY A 34 -3.39 10.06 13.58
CA GLY A 34 -4.55 10.90 13.85
C GLY A 34 -5.78 10.50 13.04
N ALA A 35 -6.14 9.22 13.06
CA ALA A 35 -7.27 8.66 12.32
C ALA A 35 -8.10 7.68 13.17
N LYS A 36 -9.17 7.14 12.60
CA LYS A 36 -9.95 6.03 13.19
C LYS A 36 -9.43 4.69 12.67
N ASP A 37 -9.61 3.60 13.41
CA ASP A 37 -9.25 2.24 13.00
C ASP A 37 -9.86 1.85 11.64
N ALA A 38 -11.11 2.25 11.40
CA ALA A 38 -11.77 2.04 10.11
C ALA A 38 -11.07 2.78 8.95
N THR A 39 -10.49 3.96 9.24
CA THR A 39 -9.67 4.71 8.28
C THR A 39 -8.34 3.98 8.02
N VAL A 40 -7.72 3.38 9.04
CA VAL A 40 -6.51 2.56 8.86
C VAL A 40 -6.78 1.37 7.94
N ARG A 41 -7.87 0.63 8.17
CA ARG A 41 -8.25 -0.51 7.31
C ARG A 41 -8.51 -0.10 5.85
N SER A 42 -9.25 1.00 5.65
CA SER A 42 -9.52 1.51 4.29
C SER A 42 -8.29 2.11 3.61
N LEU A 43 -7.37 2.73 4.35
CA LEU A 43 -6.07 3.16 3.82
C LEU A 43 -5.21 1.97 3.42
N ALA A 44 -5.17 0.89 4.21
CA ALA A 44 -4.44 -0.33 3.87
C ALA A 44 -5.00 -0.99 2.60
N ALA A 45 -6.32 -1.12 2.49
CA ALA A 45 -6.98 -1.65 1.29
C ALA A 45 -6.63 -0.83 0.04
N ARG A 46 -6.77 0.51 0.14
CA ARG A 46 -6.41 1.43 -0.95
C ARG A 46 -4.93 1.40 -1.29
N ALA A 47 -4.05 1.22 -0.32
CA ALA A 47 -2.62 1.06 -0.56
C ALA A 47 -2.35 -0.15 -1.45
N PHE A 48 -2.97 -1.30 -1.17
CA PHE A 48 -2.83 -2.47 -2.02
C PHE A 48 -3.43 -2.28 -3.42
N GLU A 49 -4.55 -1.56 -3.54
CA GLU A 49 -5.11 -1.18 -4.85
C GLU A 49 -4.15 -0.29 -5.64
N THR A 50 -3.57 0.75 -5.00
CA THR A 50 -2.59 1.63 -5.63
C THR A 50 -1.34 0.87 -6.05
N LEU A 51 -0.83 -0.06 -5.23
CA LEU A 51 0.29 -0.92 -5.60
C LEU A 51 -0.04 -1.77 -6.83
N ARG A 52 -1.19 -2.45 -6.84
CA ARG A 52 -1.62 -3.27 -7.99
C ARG A 52 -1.77 -2.48 -9.28
N ASN A 53 -2.19 -1.22 -9.18
CA ASN A 53 -2.36 -0.34 -10.33
C ASN A 53 -1.07 0.39 -10.73
N SER A 54 -0.03 0.34 -9.89
CA SER A 54 1.27 0.91 -10.26
C SER A 54 1.94 0.01 -11.31
N GLU A 55 2.40 0.60 -12.41
CA GLU A 55 3.05 -0.11 -13.52
C GLU A 55 4.27 -0.95 -13.08
N LEU A 56 4.81 -0.69 -11.89
CA LEU A 56 5.91 -1.46 -11.28
C LEU A 56 5.52 -2.89 -10.87
N LEU A 57 4.22 -3.19 -10.70
CA LEU A 57 3.71 -4.53 -10.36
C LEU A 57 2.86 -5.15 -11.47
N VAL A 58 2.59 -4.40 -12.54
CA VAL A 58 2.06 -4.97 -13.77
C VAL A 58 3.20 -5.67 -14.47
N SER A 59 3.27 -6.98 -14.32
CA SER A 59 4.13 -7.80 -15.17
C SER A 59 3.73 -7.52 -16.63
N PRO A 60 4.64 -7.11 -17.53
CA PRO A 60 4.34 -7.10 -18.95
C PRO A 60 4.26 -8.56 -19.37
N ALA A 61 3.11 -9.20 -19.16
CA ALA A 61 2.79 -10.44 -19.82
C ALA A 61 2.74 -10.13 -21.31
N THR A 62 3.89 -10.37 -21.95
CA THR A 62 4.14 -10.67 -23.36
C THR A 62 2.89 -10.55 -24.23
N LYS A 63 2.70 -9.37 -24.84
CA LYS A 63 2.02 -9.29 -26.13
C LYS A 63 3.04 -9.61 -27.21
N GLU A 64 3.39 -10.89 -27.32
CA GLU A 64 3.99 -11.45 -28.53
C GLU A 64 3.02 -12.50 -29.07
N SER A 65 2.19 -12.08 -30.02
CA SER A 65 1.73 -12.95 -31.10
C SER A 65 1.52 -12.04 -32.31
N THR A 66 2.66 -11.74 -32.93
CA THR A 66 2.82 -11.26 -34.30
C THR A 66 2.18 -12.23 -35.28
N GLY A 67 1.59 -11.67 -36.34
CA GLY A 67 1.67 -12.22 -37.70
C GLY A 67 0.68 -13.30 -38.09
#